data_AF-A0A5E5QS82-F1
#
_entry.id   AF-A0A5E5QS82-F1
#
_cell.length_a   1.000
_cell.length_b   1.000
_cell.length_c   1.000
_cell.angle_alpha   90.00
_cell.angle_beta   90.00
_cell.angle_gamma   90.00
#
_symmetry.space_group_name_H-M   'P 1'
#
loop_
_entity.id
_entity.type
_entity.pdbx_description
1 polymer ?
#
loop_
_entity_poly.entity_id
_entity_poly.type
_entity_poly.pdbx_seq_one_letter_code
_entity_poly.pdbx_strand_id
1 'polypeptide(L)' 'MSILIKTVRVAGFRGLENLEVELEQTTVLTGMNNTGKTSFLKALQIA' A
#
# COMPACT_ATOMS: atom_id res chain seq x y z
N MET A 1 -22.80 0.03 -1.96
CA MET A 1 -21.84 0.74 -2.82
C MET A 1 -20.45 0.32 -2.37
N SER A 2 -19.66 -0.34 -3.21
CA SER A 2 -18.29 -0.71 -2.88
C SER A 2 -17.31 0.28 -3.50
N ILE A 3 -16.25 0.62 -2.78
CA ILE A 3 -15.15 1.44 -3.28
C ILE A 3 -14.06 0.47 -3.76
N LEU A 4 -13.59 0.67 -5.00
CA LEU A 4 -12.38 0.02 -5.52
C LEU A 4 -11.27 1.06 -5.61
N ILE A 5 -10.20 0.85 -4.84
CA ILE A 5 -9.00 1.68 -4.92
C ILE A 5 -8.24 1.27 -6.18
N LYS A 6 -7.90 2.24 -7.04
CA LYS A 6 -7.18 1.97 -8.31
C LYS A 6 -5.67 2.14 -8.18
N THR A 7 -5.22 3.17 -7.48
CA THR A 7 -3.80 3.48 -7.34
C THR A 7 -3.53 4.01 -5.95
N VAL A 8 -2.41 3.60 -5.37
CA VAL A 8 -1.91 4.07 -4.08
C VAL A 8 -0.53 4.65 -4.30
N ARG A 9 -0.33 5.90 -3.86
CA ARG A 9 0.97 6.57 -3.88
C ARG A 9 1.38 6.87 -2.45
N VAL A 10 2.57 6.43 -2.07
CA VAL A 10 3.11 6.64 -0.72
C VAL A 10 4.52 7.20 -0.84
N ALA A 11 4.76 8.34 -0.21
CA ALA A 11 6.07 8.96 -0.11
C ALA A 11 6.36 9.39 1.33
N GLY A 12 7.58 9.12 1.80
CA GLY A 12 8.04 9.53 3.13
C GLY A 12 7.27 8.92 4.32
N PHE A 13 6.70 7.71 4.18
CA PHE A 13 5.87 7.10 5.24
C PHE A 13 6.46 5.80 5.79
N ARG A 14 6.87 5.82 7.07
CA ARG A 14 7.29 4.61 7.83
C ARG A 14 8.27 3.71 7.06
N GLY A 15 9.29 4.31 6.45
CA GLY A 15 10.33 3.63 5.66
C GLY A 15 9.99 3.40 4.18
N LEU A 16 8.80 3.78 3.73
CA LEU A 16 8.45 3.83 2.31
C LEU A 16 8.89 5.18 1.74
N GLU A 17 9.92 5.17 0.90
CA GLU A 17 10.53 6.40 0.36
C GLU A 17 9.64 7.06 -0.70
N ASN A 18 9.35 6.36 -1.79
CA ASN A 18 8.46 6.80 -2.86
C ASN A 18 8.01 5.59 -3.69
N LEU A 19 6.73 5.24 -3.63
CA LEU A 19 6.16 4.13 -4.38
C LEU A 19 4.76 4.46 -4.92
N GLU A 20 4.44 3.82 -6.03
CA GLU A 20 3.15 3.88 -6.71
C GLU A 20 2.75 2.45 -7.08
N VAL A 21 1.55 2.06 -6.66
CA VAL A 21 1.05 0.70 -6.84
C VAL A 21 -0.38 0.74 -7.35
N GLU A 22 -0.61 0.07 -8.48
CA GLU A 22 -1.95 -0.20 -8.99
C GLU A 22 -2.58 -1.38 -8.25
N LEU A 23 -3.86 -1.24 -7.90
CA LEU A 23 -4.62 -2.26 -7.19
C LEU A 23 -5.74 -2.79 -8.08
N GLU A 24 -5.92 -4.09 -8.02
CA GLU A 24 -7.01 -4.81 -8.67
C GLU A 24 -8.06 -5.21 -7.64
N GLN A 25 -9.11 -5.90 -8.08
CA GLN A 25 -10.13 -6.44 -7.17
C GLN A 25 -9.52 -7.28 -6.03
N THR A 26 -8.44 -8.02 -6.34
CA THR A 26 -7.65 -8.76 -5.35
C THR A 26 -6.17 -8.55 -5.63
N THR A 27 -5.47 -7.95 -4.67
CA THR A 27 -4.00 -7.78 -4.72
C THR A 27 -3.39 -8.43 -3.49
N VAL A 28 -2.40 -9.31 -3.69
CA VAL A 28 -1.70 -10.00 -2.59
C VAL A 28 -0.35 -9.34 -2.36
N LEU A 29 -0.17 -8.78 -1.15
CA LEU A 29 1.08 -8.14 -0.76
C LEU A 29 2.04 -9.17 -0.15
N THR A 30 3.10 -9.52 -0.87
CA THR A 30 4.09 -10.54 -0.46
C THR A 30 5.48 -9.94 -0.23
N GLY A 31 6.41 -10.73 0.33
CA GLY A 31 7.79 -10.33 0.59
C GLY A 31 8.27 -10.73 1.99
N MET A 32 9.57 -10.58 2.25
CA MET A 32 10.18 -10.93 3.55
C MET A 32 9.61 -10.11 4.71
N ASN A 33 9.73 -10.60 5.94
CA ASN A 33 9.33 -9.83 7.12
C ASN A 33 10.05 -8.48 7.17
N ASN A 34 9.38 -7.46 7.69
CA ASN A 34 9.93 -6.10 7.85
C ASN A 34 10.24 -5.33 6.55
N THR A 35 9.75 -5.76 5.38
CA THR A 35 9.96 -5.04 4.10
C THR A 35 8.90 -3.95 3.80
N GLY A 36 8.25 -3.39 4.83
CA GLY A 36 7.29 -2.30 4.65
C GLY A 36 5.86 -2.71 4.28
N LYS A 37 5.52 -4.01 4.26
CA LYS A 37 4.15 -4.47 3.99
C LYS A 37 3.10 -3.89 4.94
N THR A 38 3.37 -3.94 6.24
CA THR A 38 2.50 -3.35 7.27
C THR A 38 2.46 -1.82 7.15
N SER A 39 3.57 -1.18 6.78
CA SER A 39 3.61 0.27 6.51
C SER A 39 2.70 0.63 5.33
N PHE A 40 2.72 -0.14 4.24
CA PHE A 40 1.85 0.08 3.08
C PHE A 40 0.37 -0.06 3.45
N LEU A 41 0.00 -1.11 4.17
CA LEU A 41 -1.38 -1.28 4.67
C LEU A 41 -1.79 -0.17 5.65
N LYS A 42 -0.86 0.37 6.45
CA LYS A 42 -1.14 1.50 7.34
C LYS A 42 -1.33 2.81 6.58
N ALA A 43 -0.60 3.04 5.50
CA ALA A 43 -0.80 4.20 4.63
C ALA A 43 -2.22 4.21 4.03
N LEU A 44 -2.71 3.03 3.63
CA LEU A 44 -4.07 2.84 3.14
C LEU A 44 -5.18 3.12 4.16
N GLN A 45 -4.90 2.99 5.46
CA GLN A 45 -5.90 3.16 6.53
C GLN A 45 -6.07 4.60 7.02
N ILE A 46 -5.11 5.47 6.73
CA ILE A 46 -5.07 6.86 7.21
C ILE A 46 -5.44 7.88 6.13
N ALA A 47 -5.77 7.40 4.93
CA ALA A 47 -6.27 8.17 3.79
C ALA A 47 -7.78 7.93 3.64
#